data_AF-A0A420G9W1-F1
#
_entry.id   AF-A0A420G9W1-F1
#
_cell.length_a   1.000
_cell.length_b   1.000
_cell.length_c   1.000
_cell.angle_alpha   90.00
_cell.angle_beta   90.00
_cell.angle_gamma   90.00
#
_symmetry.space_group_name_H-M   'P 1'
#
loop_
_entity.id
_entity.type
_entity.pdbx_description
1 polymer ?
#
loop_
_entity_poly.entity_id
_entity_poly.type
_entity_poly.pdbx_seq_one_letter_code
_entity_poly.pdbx_strand_id
1 'polypeptide(L)'
;MRNLFTVKASLFTLILALVAFGTIAAAAVMHKKEKVAVVKSERLLQNWYFIGDEDDDPTDPNNYAEEPLDGKRCSETYEVICQIQAPDDGNGHPDMSAPAASGGGTVESQISSVDASLPSTSPVPTNSTVTAFRAD
;
A
#
# COMPACT_ATOMS: atom_id res chain seq x y z
N MET A 1 42.58 81.47 -7.22
CA MET A 1 42.30 80.66 -6.01
C MET A 1 41.22 79.65 -6.38
N ARG A 2 41.59 78.36 -6.44
CA ARG A 2 40.66 77.23 -6.59
C ARG A 2 40.33 76.74 -5.19
N ASN A 3 39.07 76.40 -4.94
CA ASN A 3 38.58 75.31 -4.09
C ASN A 3 37.12 75.60 -3.72
N LEU A 4 36.19 74.75 -4.15
CA LEU A 4 34.89 74.41 -3.53
C LEU A 4 33.94 73.85 -4.60
N PHE A 5 34.27 72.66 -5.13
CA PHE A 5 33.27 71.80 -5.79
C PHE A 5 33.36 70.41 -5.16
N THR A 6 33.03 70.34 -3.87
CA THR A 6 32.95 69.09 -3.12
C THR A 6 31.51 68.86 -2.66
N VAL A 7 30.55 68.73 -3.57
CA VAL A 7 29.22 68.12 -3.29
C VAL A 7 28.58 67.60 -4.59
N LYS A 8 29.25 66.74 -5.36
CA LYS A 8 28.62 66.07 -6.52
C LYS A 8 29.01 64.60 -6.68
N ALA A 9 29.44 63.96 -5.59
CA ALA A 9 29.50 62.50 -5.54
C ALA A 9 28.16 61.98 -5.02
N SER A 10 27.25 61.78 -5.98
CA SER A 10 26.51 60.53 -6.08
C SER A 10 25.40 60.26 -5.04
N LEU A 11 24.28 60.96 -5.22
CA LEU A 11 22.96 60.53 -4.74
C LEU A 11 22.58 59.13 -5.27
N PHE A 12 23.10 58.74 -6.44
CA PHE A 12 22.89 57.43 -7.05
C PHE A 12 23.55 56.28 -6.26
N THR A 13 24.72 56.49 -5.65
CA THR A 13 25.36 55.45 -4.81
C THR A 13 24.67 55.26 -3.47
N LEU A 14 23.97 56.28 -2.94
CA LEU A 14 23.20 56.15 -1.70
C LEU A 14 21.92 55.32 -1.91
N ILE A 15 21.26 55.47 -3.06
CA ILE A 15 20.04 54.72 -3.41
C ILE A 15 20.37 53.25 -3.71
N LEU A 16 21.48 52.95 -4.38
CA LEU A 16 21.93 51.57 -4.62
C LEU A 16 22.32 50.82 -3.33
N ALA A 17 22.85 51.51 -2.32
CA ALA A 17 23.20 50.91 -1.03
C ALA A 17 21.97 50.54 -0.16
N LEU A 18 20.84 51.24 -0.33
CA LEU A 18 19.60 50.98 0.42
C LEU A 18 18.79 49.79 -0.13
N VAL A 19 18.99 49.40 -1.39
CA VAL A 19 18.32 48.22 -2.00
C VAL A 19 18.97 46.89 -1.55
N ALA A 20 20.20 46.92 -1.04
CA ALA A 20 20.95 45.73 -0.65
C ALA A 20 20.58 45.13 0.72
N PHE A 21 19.70 45.76 1.50
CA PHE A 21 19.31 45.31 2.85
C PHE A 21 17.82 44.95 2.98
N GLY A 22 17.16 44.61 1.87
CA GLY A 22 15.78 44.12 1.87
C GLY A 22 15.71 42.64 1.57
N THR A 23 15.00 41.89 2.42
CA THR A 23 14.56 40.49 2.28
C THR A 23 15.56 39.38 2.61
N ILE A 24 15.81 39.17 3.92
CA ILE A 24 15.92 37.80 4.46
C ILE A 24 15.02 37.73 5.69
N ALA A 25 13.73 37.48 5.47
CA ALA A 25 12.85 37.06 6.55
C ALA A 25 11.89 35.99 6.02
N ALA A 26 11.90 34.84 6.70
CA ALA A 26 10.97 33.72 6.63
C ALA A 26 11.11 32.71 5.47
N ALA A 27 12.23 31.97 5.46
CA ALA A 27 12.25 30.58 4.96
C ALA A 27 12.09 29.54 6.10
N ALA A 28 11.47 29.95 7.23
CA ALA A 28 11.25 29.09 8.40
C ALA A 28 9.77 28.76 8.63
N VAL A 29 8.93 28.88 7.61
CA VAL A 29 7.52 28.46 7.64
C VAL A 29 7.33 27.44 6.52
N MET A 30 7.01 26.21 6.92
CA MET A 30 6.69 25.04 6.09
C MET A 30 7.84 24.13 5.61
N HIS A 31 8.73 23.71 6.52
CA HIS A 31 9.07 22.28 6.59
C HIS A 31 8.07 21.55 7.48
N LYS A 32 6.78 21.86 7.33
CA LYS A 32 5.77 20.83 7.57
C LYS A 32 6.02 19.87 6.43
N LYS A 33 6.71 18.77 6.69
CA LYS A 33 6.55 17.57 5.86
C LYS A 33 5.05 17.47 5.72
N GLU A 34 4.54 17.86 4.56
CA GLU A 34 3.28 17.35 4.11
C GLU A 34 3.54 15.87 4.19
N LYS A 35 3.07 15.24 5.28
CA LYS A 35 2.71 13.85 5.21
C LYS A 35 1.84 13.89 3.99
N VAL A 36 2.38 13.46 2.85
CA VAL A 36 1.59 13.05 1.72
C VAL A 36 0.59 12.16 2.42
N ALA A 37 -0.59 12.70 2.67
CA ALA A 37 -1.73 11.88 2.91
C ALA A 37 -1.70 11.10 1.62
N VAL A 38 -1.20 9.85 1.71
CA VAL A 38 -1.56 8.82 0.78
C VAL A 38 -3.05 8.99 0.78
N VAL A 39 -3.56 9.70 -0.24
CA VAL A 39 -4.96 9.73 -0.55
C VAL A 39 -5.14 8.26 -0.83
N LYS A 40 -5.56 7.54 0.21
CA LYS A 40 -5.95 6.16 0.13
C LYS A 40 -7.03 6.28 -0.91
N SER A 41 -6.68 5.94 -2.14
CA SER A 41 -7.67 5.85 -3.20
C SER A 41 -8.63 4.85 -2.60
N GLU A 42 -9.76 5.33 -2.09
CA GLU A 42 -10.80 4.50 -1.51
C GLU A 42 -11.48 3.82 -2.70
N ARG A 43 -10.69 3.09 -3.51
CA ARG A 43 -11.22 2.05 -4.36
C ARG A 43 -11.91 1.11 -3.38
N LEU A 44 -13.19 0.89 -3.62
CA LEU A 44 -14.03 0.10 -2.74
C LEU A 44 -13.40 -1.27 -2.59
N LEU A 45 -13.16 -1.67 -1.34
CA LEU A 45 -12.74 -3.04 -1.07
C LEU A 45 -13.94 -3.94 -1.31
N GLN A 46 -13.74 -4.98 -2.12
CA GLN A 46 -14.73 -6.02 -2.35
C GLN A 46 -14.14 -7.38 -1.98
N ASN A 47 -15.03 -8.34 -1.79
CA ASN A 47 -14.66 -9.71 -1.50
C ASN A 47 -14.37 -10.45 -2.80
N TRP A 48 -13.26 -11.16 -2.82
CA TRP A 48 -12.86 -12.04 -3.91
C TRP A 48 -12.68 -13.45 -3.38
N TYR A 49 -13.27 -14.43 -4.04
CA TYR A 49 -13.24 -15.84 -3.67
C TYR A 49 -12.22 -16.57 -4.53
N PHE A 50 -11.33 -17.33 -3.90
CA PHE A 50 -10.33 -18.11 -4.62
C PHE A 50 -11.01 -19.27 -5.37
N ILE A 51 -10.84 -19.31 -6.69
CA ILE A 51 -11.43 -20.29 -7.59
C ILE A 51 -10.42 -21.31 -8.14
N GLY A 52 -9.10 -21.10 -7.97
CA GLY A 52 -8.05 -22.07 -8.32
C GLY A 52 -7.94 -23.31 -7.42
N ASP A 53 -7.33 -24.38 -7.88
CA ASP A 53 -7.09 -25.61 -7.11
C ASP A 53 -5.94 -25.46 -6.09
N GLU A 54 -5.63 -26.52 -5.34
CA GLU A 54 -4.60 -26.52 -4.30
C GLU A 54 -3.18 -26.26 -4.82
N ASP A 55 -2.93 -26.56 -6.10
CA ASP A 55 -1.64 -26.35 -6.77
C ASP A 55 -1.56 -25.00 -7.50
N ASP A 56 -2.65 -24.22 -7.55
CA ASP A 56 -2.70 -22.94 -8.24
C ASP A 56 -2.13 -21.81 -7.37
N ASP A 57 -1.47 -20.85 -8.02
CA ASP A 57 -0.84 -19.71 -7.35
C ASP A 57 -1.92 -18.79 -6.73
N PRO A 58 -1.96 -18.62 -5.39
CA PRO A 58 -2.92 -17.74 -4.75
C PRO A 58 -2.58 -16.25 -4.92
N THR A 59 -1.41 -15.92 -5.48
CA THR A 59 -1.07 -14.53 -5.85
C THR A 59 -1.53 -14.16 -7.25
N ASP A 60 -1.98 -15.13 -8.06
CA ASP A 60 -2.51 -14.85 -9.39
C ASP A 60 -3.95 -14.29 -9.31
N PRO A 61 -4.19 -13.04 -9.75
CA PRO A 61 -5.52 -12.43 -9.73
C PRO A 61 -6.56 -13.17 -10.59
N ASN A 62 -6.15 -13.98 -11.56
CA ASN A 62 -7.06 -14.78 -12.39
C ASN A 62 -7.69 -15.95 -11.63
N ASN A 63 -7.12 -16.34 -10.49
CA ASN A 63 -7.63 -17.41 -9.65
C ASN A 63 -8.69 -16.91 -8.66
N TYR A 64 -9.33 -15.77 -8.92
CA TYR A 64 -10.33 -15.17 -8.06
C TYR A 64 -11.61 -14.76 -8.83
N ALA A 65 -12.75 -14.83 -8.15
CA ALA A 65 -14.05 -14.39 -8.65
C ALA A 65 -14.85 -13.61 -7.60
N GLU A 66 -15.84 -12.82 -8.04
CA GLU A 66 -16.71 -12.05 -7.14
C GLU A 66 -17.72 -12.93 -6.38
N GLU A 67 -18.02 -14.11 -6.92
CA GLU A 67 -18.91 -15.10 -6.31
C GLU A 67 -18.14 -16.40 -6.06
N PRO A 68 -18.43 -17.12 -4.95
CA PRO A 68 -17.83 -18.42 -4.71
C PRO A 68 -18.36 -19.44 -5.73
N LEU A 69 -17.51 -20.37 -6.16
CA LEU A 69 -17.94 -21.49 -6.99
C LEU A 69 -18.81 -22.46 -6.17
N ASP A 70 -19.98 -22.81 -6.72
CA ASP A 70 -20.89 -23.78 -6.11
C ASP A 70 -20.17 -25.11 -5.83
N GLY A 71 -20.21 -25.55 -4.57
CA GLY A 71 -19.60 -26.80 -4.13
C GLY A 71 -18.11 -26.70 -3.80
N LYS A 72 -17.44 -25.58 -4.11
CA LYS A 72 -16.05 -25.35 -3.68
C LYS A 72 -16.05 -24.84 -2.24
N ARG A 73 -15.80 -25.75 -1.30
CA ARG A 73 -15.49 -25.37 0.08
C ARG A 73 -14.00 -25.06 0.18
N CYS A 74 -13.68 -23.99 0.90
CA CYS A 74 -12.44 -23.93 1.67
C CYS A 74 -12.20 -25.29 2.28
N SER A 75 -11.21 -26.02 1.76
CA SER A 75 -11.09 -27.44 2.03
C SER A 75 -11.03 -27.69 3.53
N GLU A 76 -11.82 -28.64 4.04
CA GLU A 76 -11.67 -29.12 5.42
C GLU A 76 -10.35 -29.92 5.59
N THR A 77 -9.70 -30.26 4.47
CA THR A 77 -8.56 -31.19 4.42
C THR A 77 -7.23 -30.47 4.18
N TYR A 78 -7.27 -29.25 3.62
CA TYR A 78 -6.12 -28.42 3.30
C TYR A 78 -6.40 -26.97 3.69
N GLU A 79 -5.50 -26.36 4.46
CA GLU A 79 -5.56 -24.93 4.68
C GLU A 79 -5.16 -24.24 3.37
N VAL A 80 -6.11 -23.57 2.72
CA VAL A 80 -5.90 -22.79 1.49
C VAL A 80 -6.48 -21.39 1.66
N ILE A 81 -5.98 -20.43 0.88
CA ILE A 81 -6.56 -19.08 0.83
C ILE A 81 -7.91 -19.16 0.14
N CYS A 82 -8.95 -18.69 0.83
CA CYS A 82 -10.32 -18.81 0.36
C CYS A 82 -10.93 -17.52 -0.16
N GLN A 83 -10.59 -16.45 0.53
CA GLN A 83 -11.20 -15.15 0.31
C GLN A 83 -10.19 -14.08 0.67
N ILE A 84 -10.14 -13.04 -0.15
CA ILE A 84 -9.37 -11.84 0.09
C ILE A 84 -10.26 -10.61 0.00
N GLN A 85 -9.82 -9.51 0.62
CA GLN A 85 -10.40 -8.19 0.41
C GLN A 85 -9.40 -7.35 -0.36
N ALA A 86 -9.80 -6.94 -1.56
CA ALA A 86 -9.00 -6.14 -2.45
C ALA A 86 -9.93 -5.26 -3.31
N PRO A 87 -9.46 -4.09 -3.76
CA PRO A 87 -10.18 -3.35 -4.79
C PRO A 87 -10.04 -4.03 -6.16
N ASP A 88 -10.91 -3.68 -7.10
CA ASP A 88 -10.78 -4.10 -8.50
C ASP A 88 -9.58 -3.43 -9.19
N ASP A 89 -8.88 -4.18 -10.05
CA ASP A 89 -7.73 -3.76 -10.85
C ASP A 89 -8.11 -2.97 -12.12
N GLY A 90 -9.40 -2.90 -12.44
CA GLY A 90 -9.98 -2.33 -13.65
C GLY A 90 -10.32 -3.35 -14.73
N ASN A 91 -10.01 -4.63 -14.52
CA ASN A 91 -10.23 -5.73 -15.46
C ASN A 91 -11.18 -6.81 -14.91
N GLY A 92 -11.81 -6.58 -13.75
CA GLY A 92 -12.69 -7.57 -13.11
C GLY A 92 -11.93 -8.57 -12.24
N HIS A 93 -10.75 -8.19 -11.74
CA HIS A 93 -9.90 -9.00 -10.88
C HIS A 93 -9.43 -8.20 -9.66
N PRO A 94 -8.99 -8.86 -8.57
CA PRO A 94 -8.40 -8.18 -7.43
C PRO A 94 -7.08 -7.47 -7.81
N ASP A 95 -6.94 -6.21 -7.40
CA ASP A 95 -5.67 -5.48 -7.47
C ASP A 95 -4.71 -5.98 -6.38
N MET A 96 -3.86 -6.92 -6.75
CA MET A 96 -2.84 -7.52 -5.88
C MET A 96 -1.78 -6.53 -5.40
N SER A 97 -1.61 -5.40 -6.10
CA SER A 97 -0.68 -4.32 -5.73
C SER A 97 -1.28 -3.32 -4.74
N ALA A 98 -2.59 -3.38 -4.52
CA ALA A 98 -3.27 -2.46 -3.61
C ALA A 98 -2.87 -2.71 -2.15
N PRO A 99 -2.95 -1.68 -1.28
CA PRO A 99 -2.70 -1.85 0.14
C PRO A 99 -3.66 -2.88 0.75
N ALA A 100 -3.09 -3.83 1.49
CA ALA A 100 -3.84 -4.82 2.26
C ALA A 100 -4.78 -4.14 3.28
N ALA A 101 -5.99 -4.69 3.46
CA ALA A 101 -6.98 -4.19 4.42
C ALA A 101 -6.46 -4.19 5.87
N SER A 102 -5.65 -5.19 6.22
CA SER A 102 -4.99 -5.35 7.53
C SER A 102 -3.87 -4.33 7.79
N GLY A 103 -3.42 -3.61 6.75
CA GLY A 103 -2.25 -2.75 6.78
C GLY A 103 -0.93 -3.54 6.75
N GLY A 104 0.17 -2.86 6.41
CA GLY A 104 1.52 -3.45 6.48
C GLY A 104 2.09 -4.01 5.17
N GLY A 105 1.40 -3.87 4.04
CA GLY A 105 1.89 -4.34 2.74
C GLY A 105 0.85 -4.24 1.63
N THR A 106 1.10 -4.94 0.53
CA THR A 106 0.13 -5.17 -0.56
C THR A 106 -0.71 -6.41 -0.28
N VAL A 107 -1.84 -6.55 -0.98
CA VAL A 107 -2.67 -7.76 -0.96
C VAL A 107 -1.83 -8.99 -1.28
N GLU A 108 -1.01 -8.93 -2.33
CA GLU A 108 -0.05 -9.98 -2.71
C GLU A 108 0.87 -10.37 -1.55
N SER A 109 1.54 -9.40 -0.92
CA SER A 109 2.47 -9.68 0.18
C SER A 109 1.79 -10.32 1.39
N GLN A 110 0.53 -9.96 1.64
CA GLN A 110 -0.27 -10.57 2.71
C GLN A 110 -0.60 -12.02 2.34
N ILE A 111 -1.03 -12.29 1.11
CA ILE A 111 -1.30 -13.63 0.58
C ILE A 111 -0.04 -14.50 0.71
N SER A 112 1.10 -14.08 0.16
CA SER A 112 2.34 -14.86 0.22
C SER A 112 2.79 -15.13 1.66
N SER A 113 2.58 -14.18 2.57
CA SER A 113 2.95 -14.36 3.98
C SER A 113 2.06 -15.38 4.70
N VAL A 114 0.77 -15.42 4.35
CA VAL A 114 -0.18 -16.39 4.89
C VAL A 114 0.11 -17.76 4.28
N ASP A 115 0.23 -17.84 2.97
CA ASP A 115 0.51 -19.09 2.24
C ASP A 115 1.79 -19.78 2.74
N ALA A 116 2.88 -19.02 2.91
CA ALA A 116 4.12 -19.55 3.48
C ALA A 116 4.02 -19.98 4.95
N SER A 117 3.00 -19.51 5.68
CA SER A 117 2.72 -19.91 7.06
C SER A 117 1.81 -21.12 7.17
N LEU A 118 1.14 -21.50 6.08
CA LEU A 118 0.29 -22.68 6.05
C LEU A 118 1.18 -23.92 6.20
N PRO A 119 0.79 -24.89 7.03
CA PRO A 119 1.56 -26.10 7.22
C PRO A 119 1.63 -26.86 5.90
N SER A 120 2.82 -26.93 5.30
CA SER A 120 3.12 -27.69 4.07
C SER A 120 3.04 -29.21 4.23
N THR A 121 2.31 -29.70 5.24
CA THR A 121 2.28 -31.12 5.62
C THR A 121 1.05 -31.76 5.01
N SER A 122 1.22 -32.27 3.79
CA SER A 122 0.37 -33.35 3.29
C SER A 122 0.94 -34.69 3.78
N PRO A 123 0.18 -35.50 4.55
CA PRO A 123 -1.15 -35.24 5.09
C PRO A 123 -1.10 -34.50 6.42
N VAL A 124 -2.14 -33.71 6.71
CA VAL A 124 -2.48 -33.25 8.05
C VAL A 124 -2.42 -34.47 8.97
N PRO A 125 -1.65 -34.46 10.07
CA PRO A 125 -1.63 -35.60 10.98
C PRO A 125 -3.06 -35.78 11.49
N THR A 126 -3.72 -36.84 11.05
CA THR A 126 -4.93 -37.32 11.72
C THR A 126 -4.56 -37.47 13.18
N ASN A 127 -5.12 -36.63 14.06
CA ASN A 127 -5.00 -36.82 15.49
C ASN A 127 -5.41 -38.28 15.76
N SER A 128 -4.49 -39.10 16.24
CA SER A 128 -4.69 -40.53 16.48
C SER A 128 -5.84 -40.81 17.46
N THR A 129 -6.35 -39.77 18.12
CA THR A 129 -7.50 -39.76 19.03
C THR A 129 -8.86 -39.91 18.32
N VAL A 130 -8.97 -39.70 17.01
CA VAL A 130 -10.23 -39.91 16.26
C VAL A 130 -10.12 -41.13 15.35
N THR A 131 -9.79 -42.28 15.94
CA THR A 131 -9.93 -43.60 15.28
C THR A 131 -11.26 -44.28 15.59
N ALA A 132 -12.12 -43.68 16.43
CA ALA A 132 -13.35 -44.32 16.90
C ALA A 132 -14.52 -43.33 17.06
N PHE A 133 -15.00 -42.72 15.97
CA PHE A 133 -16.37 -42.18 15.92
C PHE A 133 -17.07 -42.30 14.56
N ARG A 134 -16.40 -42.85 13.53
CA ARG A 134 -17.07 -43.31 12.31
C ARG A 134 -17.20 -44.83 12.38
N ALA A 135 -17.99 -45.29 13.35
CA ALA A 135 -18.62 -46.59 13.27
C ALA A 135 -19.95 -46.38 12.54
N ASP A 136 -20.08 -47.10 11.42
CA ASP A 136 -21.20 -47.30 10.49
C ASP A 136 -21.79 -46.07 9.76
#